data_AF-A0A258AKS7-F1
#
_entry.id   AF-A0A258AKS7-F1
#
_cell.length_a   1.000
_cell.length_b   1.000
_cell.length_c   1.000
_cell.angle_alpha   90.00
_cell.angle_beta   90.00
_cell.angle_gamma   90.00
#
_symmetry.space_group_name_H-M   'P 1'
#
loop_
_entity.id
_entity.type
_entity.pdbx_description
1 polymer ?
#
loop_
_entity_poly.entity_id
_entity_poly.type
_entity_poly.pdbx_seq_one_letter_code
_entity_poly.pdbx_strand_id
1 'polypeptide(L)'
;MLPAETIAIHTTLKIIRTSGNKPTAISLFAGAGGCSLGFQQAGFDVRFATDIDRDAMESYQRNFKATPCEVADVRDLGSEMLLDKVGLRSGELDILLGGPPCQGFSSAGMKSGEDPRNSLVRHYVRLLEGIRPKWFVMENVEGLLTNDGGLHVRDAVEAFLDAGYSVNLEKVYAQGYGVPQRRKRVLIVGNRIGHDFVFPDAVTLFSGNIFRKGEVTFSTATSDLPPATTEAGKPLAHIAPPKNELQTYLRGDAQTVTDHFSPTLSAIQLERVRGLAPGQTMKDLPEHLQHESFRRRAFRRVMDGTPVERRGGAPSGLKRFFADEPSLTITSAATREFVHPTEDRLLTLRECARLQTFPDAFVFAGSAASRIQQIGNAIPPLLARAVAEHIAQEYGFDLRYNASPRPTLRFRLTRSEGMSPALARTESVLTELVESQEEQLVLFEKPKN
;
A
#
# COMPACT_ATOMS: atom_id res chain seq x y z
N MET A 1 31.75 -21.01 10.72
CA MET A 1 31.53 -19.73 11.45
C MET A 1 32.20 -18.64 10.65
N LEU A 2 31.43 -17.90 9.85
CA LEU A 2 31.89 -16.66 9.22
C LEU A 2 31.55 -15.52 10.19
N PRO A 3 32.45 -14.55 10.39
CA PRO A 3 32.26 -13.51 11.39
C PRO A 3 31.08 -12.61 11.03
N ALA A 4 30.32 -12.25 12.06
CA ALA A 4 29.25 -11.27 12.01
C ALA A 4 29.84 -9.88 11.78
N GLU A 5 30.07 -9.52 10.52
CA GLU A 5 30.23 -8.13 10.15
C GLU A 5 28.91 -7.43 10.42
N THR A 6 28.94 -6.54 11.41
CA THR A 6 27.85 -5.63 11.72
C THR A 6 27.69 -4.72 10.50
N ILE A 7 26.71 -5.03 9.66
CA ILE A 7 26.27 -4.15 8.57
C ILE A 7 25.71 -2.91 9.27
N ALA A 8 26.54 -1.88 9.37
CA ALA A 8 26.12 -0.56 9.79
C ALA A 8 25.00 -0.11 8.83
N ILE A 9 23.84 0.22 9.40
CA ILE A 9 22.70 0.81 8.69
C ILE A 9 23.20 2.08 8.00
N HIS A 10 23.56 1.96 6.72
CA HIS A 10 23.77 3.09 5.83
C HIS A 10 22.44 3.44 5.16
N THR A 11 21.35 3.51 5.93
CA THR A 11 20.16 4.25 5.51
C THR A 11 20.38 5.71 5.86
N THR A 12 21.42 6.31 5.27
CA THR A 12 21.37 7.76 5.11
C THR A 12 20.14 8.00 4.25
N LEU A 13 19.06 8.49 4.86
CA LEU A 13 17.91 9.13 4.21
C LEU A 13 18.46 10.34 3.43
N LYS A 14 19.25 10.08 2.38
CA LYS A 14 19.89 11.11 1.56
C LYS A 14 18.76 11.84 0.86
N ILE A 15 18.50 13.06 1.31
CA ILE A 15 17.69 14.01 0.56
C ILE A 15 18.42 14.21 -0.76
N ILE A 16 17.81 13.71 -1.83
CA ILE A 16 18.39 13.82 -3.17
C ILE A 16 18.24 15.27 -3.62
N ARG A 17 19.38 15.93 -3.88
CA ARG A 17 19.41 17.10 -4.75
C ARG A 17 19.74 16.60 -6.14
N THR A 18 18.73 16.34 -6.98
CA THR A 18 18.97 16.15 -8.41
C THR A 18 19.41 17.50 -8.98
N SER A 19 20.59 17.54 -9.60
CA SER A 19 21.12 18.73 -10.29
C SER A 19 20.44 18.96 -11.65
N GLY A 20 19.15 18.64 -11.77
CA GLY A 20 18.34 18.72 -12.99
C GLY A 20 16.87 19.02 -12.67
N ASN A 21 16.02 19.11 -13.69
CA ASN A 21 14.58 19.28 -13.49
C ASN A 21 14.00 18.08 -12.71
N LYS A 22 13.12 18.37 -11.75
CA LYS A 22 12.45 17.33 -10.94
C LYS A 22 11.57 16.45 -11.84
N PRO A 23 11.64 15.11 -11.73
CA PRO A 23 10.76 14.22 -12.47
C PRO A 23 9.30 14.49 -12.12
N THR A 24 8.45 14.54 -13.13
CA THR A 24 7.05 14.94 -13.02
C THR A 24 6.12 13.75 -12.76
N ALA A 25 5.14 13.95 -11.87
CA ALA A 25 4.17 12.91 -11.54
C ALA A 25 2.72 13.40 -11.56
N ILE A 26 1.79 12.53 -11.95
CA ILE A 26 0.35 12.68 -11.70
C ILE A 26 -0.10 11.53 -10.81
N SER A 27 -0.92 11.82 -9.80
CA SER A 27 -1.45 10.82 -8.86
C SER A 27 -2.96 10.66 -8.99
N LEU A 28 -3.40 9.55 -9.59
CA LEU A 28 -4.80 9.15 -9.64
C LEU A 28 -5.14 8.30 -8.41
N PHE A 29 -6.40 8.32 -7.95
CA PHE A 29 -6.81 7.60 -6.72
C PHE A 29 -5.90 7.93 -5.54
N ALA A 30 -5.59 9.22 -5.37
CA ALA A 30 -4.51 9.66 -4.50
C ALA A 30 -4.77 9.37 -3.01
N GLY A 31 -6.03 9.17 -2.62
CA GLY A 31 -6.46 9.16 -1.23
C GLY A 31 -5.94 10.40 -0.49
N ALA A 32 -5.55 10.22 0.77
CA ALA A 32 -4.92 11.30 1.53
C ALA A 32 -3.52 11.69 1.00
N GLY A 33 -2.94 10.92 0.07
CA GLY A 33 -1.65 11.22 -0.55
C GLY A 33 -0.44 10.50 0.04
N GLY A 34 -0.62 9.31 0.65
CA GLY A 34 0.51 8.51 1.15
C GLY A 34 1.53 8.15 0.07
N CYS A 35 1.06 7.79 -1.13
CA CYS A 35 1.93 7.56 -2.29
C CYS A 35 2.64 8.83 -2.73
N SER A 36 1.90 9.93 -2.91
CA SER A 36 2.44 11.23 -3.32
C SER A 36 3.49 11.75 -2.35
N LEU A 37 3.30 11.56 -1.04
CA LEU A 37 4.27 11.93 -0.01
C LEU A 37 5.61 11.23 -0.24
N GLY A 38 5.59 9.91 -0.46
CA GLY A 38 6.80 9.14 -0.72
C GLY A 38 7.54 9.61 -1.98
N PHE A 39 6.78 9.87 -3.06
CA PHE A 39 7.35 10.39 -4.31
C PHE A 39 7.92 11.81 -4.16
N GLN A 40 7.25 12.73 -3.46
CA GLN A 40 7.80 14.05 -3.19
C GLN A 40 9.06 14.00 -2.30
N GLN A 41 9.09 13.11 -1.31
CA GLN A 41 10.28 12.87 -0.49
C GLN A 41 11.45 12.30 -1.30
N ALA A 42 11.17 11.55 -2.37
CA ALA A 42 12.15 11.08 -3.35
C ALA A 42 12.57 12.14 -4.38
N GLY A 43 12.01 13.36 -4.30
CA GLY A 43 12.38 14.49 -5.17
C GLY A 43 11.50 14.69 -6.40
N PHE A 44 10.40 13.95 -6.54
CA PHE A 44 9.45 14.12 -7.65
C PHE A 44 8.59 15.37 -7.47
N ASP A 45 8.23 15.97 -8.60
CA ASP A 45 7.28 17.06 -8.70
C ASP A 45 5.89 16.49 -9.05
N VAL A 46 5.07 16.25 -8.02
CA VAL A 46 3.68 15.81 -8.21
C VAL A 46 2.85 17.02 -8.66
N ARG A 47 2.52 17.05 -9.95
CA ARG A 47 1.88 18.17 -10.65
C ARG A 47 0.36 18.22 -10.49
N PHE A 48 -0.26 17.05 -10.29
CA PHE A 48 -1.70 16.95 -10.10
C PHE A 48 -2.07 15.70 -9.32
N ALA A 49 -3.10 15.79 -8.50
CA ALA A 49 -3.68 14.65 -7.80
C ALA A 49 -5.20 14.68 -7.78
N THR A 50 -5.82 13.51 -7.81
CA THR A 50 -7.27 13.39 -7.79
C THR A 50 -7.73 12.15 -7.04
N ASP A 51 -8.87 12.27 -6.37
CA ASP A 51 -9.63 11.19 -5.75
C ASP A 51 -11.11 11.56 -5.74
N ILE A 52 -12.00 10.57 -5.64
CA ILE A 52 -13.45 10.81 -5.52
C ILE A 52 -13.84 11.14 -4.06
N ASP A 53 -13.02 10.74 -3.09
CA ASP A 53 -13.25 10.99 -1.67
C ASP A 53 -12.89 12.43 -1.29
N ARG A 54 -13.92 13.21 -0.94
CA ARG A 54 -13.78 14.63 -0.55
C ARG A 54 -12.91 14.82 0.69
N ASP A 55 -13.06 13.99 1.72
CA ASP A 55 -12.29 14.13 2.96
C ASP A 55 -10.82 13.79 2.70
N ALA A 56 -10.56 12.79 1.85
CA ALA A 56 -9.22 12.42 1.44
C ALA A 56 -8.55 13.55 0.64
N MET A 57 -9.27 14.21 -0.27
CA MET A 57 -8.76 15.36 -1.01
C MET A 57 -8.57 16.60 -0.15
N GLU A 58 -9.39 16.79 0.88
CA GLU A 58 -9.16 17.85 1.87
C GLU A 58 -7.88 17.58 2.67
N SER A 59 -7.64 16.32 3.09
CA SER A 59 -6.35 15.92 3.67
C SER A 59 -5.20 16.19 2.70
N TYR A 60 -5.35 15.79 1.43
CA TYR A 60 -4.34 16.02 0.41
C TYR A 60 -3.97 17.51 0.32
N GLN A 61 -4.96 18.39 0.14
CA GLN A 61 -4.75 19.83 0.01
C GLN A 61 -4.05 20.45 1.23
N ARG A 62 -4.36 19.99 2.45
CA ARG A 62 -3.73 20.48 3.68
C ARG A 62 -2.24 20.16 3.76
N ASN A 63 -1.80 19.04 3.17
CA ASN A 63 -0.41 18.57 3.22
C ASN A 63 0.41 18.96 1.98
N PHE A 64 -0.22 19.08 0.82
CA PHE A 64 0.43 19.30 -0.48
C PHE A 64 0.07 20.65 -1.08
N LYS A 65 0.33 21.74 -0.34
CA LYS A 65 -0.11 23.10 -0.70
C LYS A 65 0.31 23.58 -2.10
N ALA A 66 1.43 23.06 -2.62
CA ALA A 66 1.96 23.42 -3.94
C ALA A 66 1.43 22.52 -5.07
N THR A 67 0.78 21.40 -4.76
CA THR A 67 0.25 20.45 -5.75
C THR A 67 -1.24 20.72 -5.94
N PRO A 68 -1.66 21.17 -7.14
CA PRO A 68 -3.07 21.23 -7.50
C PRO A 68 -3.75 19.87 -7.32
N CYS A 69 -4.94 19.88 -6.72
CA CYS A 69 -5.65 18.65 -6.44
C CYS A 69 -7.17 18.82 -6.55
N GLU A 70 -7.88 17.77 -6.98
CA GLU A 70 -9.33 17.85 -7.23
C GLU A 70 -10.11 16.65 -6.71
N VAL A 71 -11.35 16.91 -6.32
CA VAL A 71 -12.35 15.85 -6.11
C VAL A 71 -12.96 15.51 -7.46
N ALA A 72 -12.50 14.42 -8.08
CA ALA A 72 -12.99 13.99 -9.37
C ALA A 72 -12.99 12.47 -9.50
N ASP A 73 -13.96 11.98 -10.27
CA ASP A 73 -14.04 10.60 -10.67
C ASP A 73 -13.18 10.38 -11.92
N VAL A 74 -12.29 9.39 -11.89
CA VAL A 74 -11.43 9.03 -13.03
C VAL A 74 -12.21 8.65 -14.30
N ARG A 75 -13.48 8.28 -14.18
CA ARG A 75 -14.38 7.99 -15.29
C ARG A 75 -14.65 9.23 -16.14
N ASP A 76 -14.69 10.40 -15.50
CA ASP A 76 -15.04 11.67 -16.12
C ASP A 76 -13.81 12.48 -16.57
N LEU A 77 -12.60 12.00 -16.27
CA LEU A 77 -11.35 12.68 -16.65
C LEU A 77 -10.97 12.39 -18.11
N GLY A 78 -10.49 13.41 -18.82
CA GLY A 78 -9.85 13.28 -20.14
C GLY A 78 -8.34 13.45 -20.05
N SER A 79 -7.58 12.66 -20.82
CA SER A 79 -6.11 12.75 -20.83
C SER A 79 -5.60 14.10 -21.34
N GLU A 80 -6.21 14.64 -22.40
CA GLU A 80 -5.83 15.94 -22.97
C GLU A 80 -6.03 17.08 -21.96
N MET A 81 -7.20 17.12 -21.33
CA MET A 81 -7.51 18.10 -20.29
C MET A 81 -6.52 18.02 -19.09
N LEU A 82 -6.17 16.80 -18.67
CA LEU A 82 -5.20 16.62 -17.59
C LEU A 82 -3.80 17.12 -17.99
N LEU A 83 -3.36 16.80 -19.21
CA LEU A 83 -2.08 17.22 -19.77
C LEU A 83 -1.99 18.75 -19.90
N ASP A 84 -3.03 19.39 -20.44
CA ASP A 84 -3.13 20.86 -20.54
C ASP A 84 -3.03 21.52 -19.17
N LYS A 85 -3.74 20.97 -18.18
CA LYS A 85 -3.75 21.47 -16.80
C LYS A 85 -2.37 21.47 -16.15
N VAL A 86 -1.55 20.46 -16.44
CA VAL A 86 -0.19 20.34 -15.89
C VAL A 86 0.89 20.92 -16.82
N GLY A 87 0.50 21.45 -17.98
CA GLY A 87 1.40 22.04 -18.97
C GLY A 87 2.33 21.02 -19.63
N LEU A 88 1.85 19.81 -19.91
CA LEU A 88 2.60 18.74 -20.55
C LEU A 88 1.92 18.29 -21.85
N ARG A 89 2.70 17.72 -22.78
CA ARG A 89 2.18 16.99 -23.93
C ARG A 89 2.11 15.49 -23.64
N SER A 90 1.32 14.78 -24.44
CA SER A 90 1.31 13.31 -24.41
C SER A 90 2.74 12.80 -24.63
N GLY A 91 3.18 11.88 -23.79
CA GLY A 91 4.54 11.35 -23.84
C GLY A 91 5.56 12.07 -22.94
N GLU A 92 5.23 13.23 -22.37
CA GLU A 92 6.19 14.01 -21.56
C GLU A 92 6.16 13.70 -20.07
N LEU A 93 5.02 13.25 -19.54
CA LEU A 93 4.90 12.92 -18.12
C LEU A 93 5.90 11.81 -17.74
N ASP A 94 6.67 12.02 -16.68
CA ASP A 94 7.66 11.02 -16.26
C ASP A 94 7.00 9.81 -15.61
N ILE A 95 6.03 10.02 -14.70
CA ILE A 95 5.35 8.90 -14.03
C ILE A 95 3.86 9.15 -13.74
N LEU A 96 3.03 8.14 -14.01
CA LEU A 96 1.63 8.10 -13.57
C LEU A 96 1.47 7.15 -12.38
N LEU A 97 0.87 7.63 -11.30
CA LEU A 97 0.64 6.85 -10.09
C LEU A 97 -0.85 6.52 -9.95
N GLY A 98 -1.19 5.35 -9.39
CA GLY A 98 -2.55 5.13 -8.89
C GLY A 98 -2.78 3.81 -8.16
N GLY A 99 -3.82 3.78 -7.33
CA GLY A 99 -4.31 2.57 -6.66
C GLY A 99 -5.79 2.36 -6.91
N PRO A 100 -6.21 1.93 -8.12
CA PRO A 100 -7.62 1.68 -8.42
C PRO A 100 -8.21 0.69 -7.41
N PRO A 101 -9.33 1.04 -6.73
CA PRO A 101 -9.87 0.19 -5.68
C PRO A 101 -10.35 -1.15 -6.25
N CYS A 102 -10.03 -2.22 -5.54
CA CYS A 102 -10.45 -3.58 -5.85
C CYS A 102 -11.89 -3.85 -5.33
N GLN A 103 -12.81 -2.87 -5.34
CA GLN A 103 -14.15 -3.04 -4.74
C GLN A 103 -15.12 -3.74 -5.69
N GLY A 104 -14.82 -5.02 -5.92
CA GLY A 104 -15.73 -6.08 -6.39
C GLY A 104 -15.52 -7.40 -5.63
N PHE A 105 -14.68 -7.41 -4.59
CA PHE A 105 -14.06 -8.63 -4.06
C PHE A 105 -14.23 -8.83 -2.56
N SER A 106 -15.47 -8.72 -2.07
CA SER A 106 -15.86 -9.31 -0.79
C SER A 106 -16.69 -10.57 -1.03
N SER A 107 -16.54 -11.57 -0.17
CA SER A 107 -17.20 -12.89 -0.23
C SER A 107 -18.74 -12.84 -0.02
N ALA A 108 -19.40 -11.73 -0.36
CA ALA A 108 -20.83 -11.51 -0.21
C ALA A 108 -21.40 -10.91 -1.51
N GLY A 109 -22.11 -11.74 -2.27
CA GLY A 109 -23.21 -11.27 -3.12
C GLY A 109 -22.97 -11.24 -4.63
N MET A 110 -23.59 -12.23 -5.27
CA MET A 110 -24.19 -12.23 -6.62
C MET A 110 -23.31 -12.15 -7.87
N LYS A 111 -23.40 -13.26 -8.61
CA LYS A 111 -23.17 -13.42 -10.04
C LYS A 111 -24.34 -12.78 -10.79
N SER A 112 -24.04 -11.91 -11.74
CA SER A 112 -24.88 -11.56 -12.89
C SER A 112 -23.96 -11.10 -14.02
N GLY A 113 -24.35 -11.41 -15.26
CA GLY A 113 -23.52 -11.29 -16.46
C GLY A 113 -22.99 -9.87 -16.75
N GLU A 114 -21.96 -9.84 -17.60
CA GLU A 114 -21.13 -8.68 -17.98
C GLU A 114 -20.60 -7.88 -16.79
N ASP A 115 -19.45 -8.29 -16.27
CA ASP A 115 -18.95 -7.80 -14.99
C ASP A 115 -18.44 -6.33 -15.03
N PRO A 116 -19.13 -5.35 -14.41
CA PRO A 116 -18.69 -3.96 -14.32
C PRO A 116 -17.52 -3.74 -13.34
N ARG A 117 -17.06 -4.79 -12.63
CA ARG A 117 -16.21 -4.73 -11.43
C ARG A 117 -14.69 -4.57 -11.73
N ASN A 118 -14.28 -4.55 -13.00
CA ASN A 118 -12.92 -4.15 -13.46
C ASN A 118 -12.87 -2.78 -14.17
N SER A 119 -13.95 -1.98 -14.11
CA SER A 119 -14.05 -0.69 -14.82
C SER A 119 -12.94 0.31 -14.45
N LEU A 120 -12.57 0.44 -13.18
CA LEU A 120 -11.62 1.47 -12.75
C LEU A 120 -10.18 1.21 -13.22
N VAL A 121 -9.75 -0.05 -13.32
CA VAL A 121 -8.46 -0.39 -13.94
C VAL A 121 -8.48 -0.02 -15.43
N ARG A 122 -9.59 -0.30 -16.14
CA ARG A 122 -9.75 0.12 -17.54
C ARG A 122 -9.71 1.64 -17.70
N HIS A 123 -10.31 2.41 -16.80
CA HIS A 123 -10.21 3.87 -16.84
C HIS A 123 -8.80 4.38 -16.51
N TYR A 124 -8.05 3.68 -15.65
CA TYR A 124 -6.63 3.96 -15.44
C TYR A 124 -5.83 3.70 -16.73
N VAL A 125 -6.03 2.56 -17.39
CA VAL A 125 -5.39 2.23 -18.69
C VAL A 125 -5.77 3.24 -19.77
N ARG A 126 -7.05 3.64 -19.88
CA ARG A 126 -7.50 4.68 -20.81
C ARG A 126 -6.75 5.99 -20.63
N LEU A 127 -6.54 6.43 -19.38
CA LEU A 127 -5.75 7.63 -19.10
C LEU A 127 -4.27 7.40 -19.39
N LEU A 128 -3.73 6.22 -19.09
CA LEU A 128 -2.36 5.82 -19.43
C LEU A 128 -2.11 5.89 -20.96
N GLU A 129 -3.08 5.45 -21.76
CA GLU A 129 -3.02 5.46 -23.23
C GLU A 129 -3.02 6.85 -23.83
N GLY A 130 -3.78 7.78 -23.25
CA GLY A 130 -3.78 9.18 -23.72
C GLY A 130 -2.60 10.00 -23.19
N ILE A 131 -2.23 9.81 -21.91
CA ILE A 131 -1.13 10.55 -21.26
C ILE A 131 0.23 10.04 -21.75
N ARG A 132 0.35 8.73 -22.03
CA ARG A 132 1.59 8.04 -22.41
C ARG A 132 2.77 8.39 -21.49
N PRO A 133 2.66 8.29 -20.15
CA PRO A 133 3.80 8.59 -19.28
C PRO A 133 4.99 7.67 -19.56
N LYS A 134 6.20 8.06 -19.19
CA LYS A 134 7.38 7.20 -19.38
C LYS A 134 7.31 5.95 -18.49
N TRP A 135 6.85 6.15 -17.26
CA TRP A 135 6.59 5.12 -16.25
C TRP A 135 5.15 5.15 -15.75
N PHE A 136 4.69 4.05 -15.19
CA PHE A 136 3.56 4.03 -14.29
C PHE A 136 3.83 3.15 -13.08
N VAL A 137 3.17 3.48 -11.96
CA VAL A 137 3.16 2.65 -10.75
C VAL A 137 1.71 2.49 -10.31
N MET A 138 1.21 1.26 -10.42
CA MET A 138 -0.10 0.87 -9.92
C MET A 138 0.04 -0.01 -8.67
N GLU A 139 -0.70 0.31 -7.62
CA GLU A 139 -0.80 -0.51 -6.41
C GLU A 139 -2.13 -1.24 -6.31
N ASN A 140 -2.11 -2.43 -5.73
CA ASN A 140 -3.32 -3.14 -5.34
C ASN A 140 -3.11 -4.10 -4.15
N VAL A 141 -4.22 -4.65 -3.64
CA VAL A 141 -4.22 -5.67 -2.58
C VAL A 141 -3.83 -7.05 -3.10
N GLU A 142 -3.36 -7.95 -2.21
CA GLU A 142 -2.97 -9.34 -2.55
C GLU A 142 -4.10 -10.13 -3.26
N GLY A 143 -5.36 -9.77 -3.01
CA GLY A 143 -6.52 -10.37 -3.68
C GLY A 143 -6.51 -10.25 -5.20
N LEU A 144 -5.88 -9.20 -5.76
CA LEU A 144 -5.75 -9.04 -7.21
C LEU A 144 -5.13 -10.30 -7.87
N LEU A 145 -4.16 -10.94 -7.20
CA LEU A 145 -3.48 -12.10 -7.73
C LEU A 145 -4.38 -13.33 -7.82
N THR A 146 -5.31 -13.52 -6.88
CA THR A 146 -6.04 -14.78 -6.72
C THR A 146 -7.50 -14.71 -7.15
N ASN A 147 -8.02 -13.50 -7.38
CA ASN A 147 -9.39 -13.30 -7.83
C ASN A 147 -9.61 -13.90 -9.22
N ASP A 148 -10.78 -14.50 -9.41
CA ASP A 148 -11.19 -15.21 -10.63
C ASP A 148 -10.14 -16.17 -11.20
N GLY A 149 -9.44 -16.88 -10.30
CA GLY A 149 -8.42 -17.84 -10.70
C GLY A 149 -7.18 -17.24 -11.36
N GLY A 150 -6.95 -15.92 -11.24
CA GLY A 150 -5.84 -15.21 -11.85
C GLY A 150 -6.19 -14.46 -13.14
N LEU A 151 -7.41 -14.61 -13.67
CA LEU A 151 -7.82 -13.93 -14.90
C LEU A 151 -7.85 -12.41 -14.76
N HIS A 152 -8.24 -11.87 -13.60
CA HIS A 152 -8.26 -10.41 -13.42
C HIS A 152 -6.89 -9.76 -13.47
N VAL A 153 -5.86 -10.40 -12.91
CA VAL A 153 -4.50 -9.87 -12.99
C VAL A 153 -3.93 -10.05 -14.40
N ARG A 154 -4.28 -11.15 -15.10
CA ARG A 154 -3.95 -11.34 -16.51
C ARG A 154 -4.54 -10.22 -17.37
N ASP A 155 -5.85 -9.95 -17.28
CA ASP A 155 -6.52 -8.90 -18.06
C ASP A 155 -5.90 -7.52 -17.81
N ALA A 156 -5.57 -7.21 -16.55
CA ALA A 156 -4.92 -5.95 -16.21
C ALA A 156 -3.53 -5.84 -16.83
N VAL A 157 -2.73 -6.91 -16.75
CA VAL A 157 -1.38 -6.96 -17.33
C VAL A 157 -1.43 -6.89 -18.86
N GLU A 158 -2.32 -7.64 -19.50
CA GLU A 158 -2.53 -7.64 -20.94
C GLU A 158 -2.88 -6.22 -21.44
N ALA A 159 -3.78 -5.52 -20.74
CA ALA A 159 -4.12 -4.13 -21.08
C ALA A 159 -2.93 -3.16 -20.97
N PHE A 160 -1.98 -3.38 -20.05
CA PHE A 160 -0.75 -2.58 -19.97
C PHE A 160 0.25 -2.91 -21.08
N LEU A 161 0.37 -4.19 -21.44
CA LEU A 161 1.21 -4.64 -22.55
C LEU A 161 0.68 -4.11 -23.89
N ASP A 162 -0.63 -4.18 -24.13
CA ASP A 162 -1.30 -3.64 -25.31
C ASP A 162 -1.15 -2.12 -25.40
N ALA A 163 -1.15 -1.44 -24.24
CA ALA A 163 -0.80 -0.04 -24.11
C ALA A 163 0.71 0.23 -24.39
N GLY A 164 1.53 -0.76 -24.71
CA GLY A 164 2.92 -0.58 -25.13
C GLY A 164 3.91 -0.39 -23.96
N TYR A 165 3.57 -0.87 -22.76
CA TYR A 165 4.47 -0.82 -21.60
C TYR A 165 5.04 -2.19 -21.29
N SER A 166 6.35 -2.29 -21.08
CA SER A 166 6.92 -3.41 -20.33
C SER A 166 6.44 -3.34 -18.89
N VAL A 167 6.06 -4.48 -18.30
CA VAL A 167 5.39 -4.59 -17.02
C VAL A 167 6.17 -5.50 -16.06
N ASN A 168 6.31 -5.04 -14.83
CA ASN A 168 6.86 -5.77 -13.71
C ASN A 168 5.84 -5.83 -12.58
N LEU A 169 5.42 -7.05 -12.21
CA LEU A 169 4.43 -7.29 -11.17
C LEU A 169 5.06 -8.04 -9.99
N GLU A 170 5.11 -7.44 -8.80
CA GLU A 170 5.62 -8.13 -7.60
C GLU A 170 4.67 -8.01 -6.41
N LYS A 171 4.51 -9.12 -5.68
CA LYS A 171 3.98 -9.10 -4.32
C LYS A 171 5.07 -8.64 -3.35
N VAL A 172 4.99 -7.40 -2.92
CA VAL A 172 5.92 -6.76 -1.99
C VAL A 172 5.44 -6.85 -0.54
N TYR A 173 6.39 -6.78 0.38
CA TYR A 173 6.17 -6.82 1.83
C TYR A 173 6.67 -5.49 2.41
N ALA A 174 5.77 -4.64 2.89
CA ALA A 174 6.09 -3.27 3.29
C ALA A 174 7.18 -3.19 4.38
N GLN A 175 7.24 -4.20 5.27
CA GLN A 175 8.29 -4.31 6.28
C GLN A 175 9.70 -4.53 5.75
N GLY A 176 9.85 -4.92 4.47
CA GLY A 176 11.14 -4.91 3.80
C GLY A 176 11.58 -3.52 3.37
N TYR A 177 10.71 -2.51 3.48
CA TYR A 177 10.94 -1.12 3.08
C TYR A 177 10.84 -0.16 4.29
N GLY A 178 11.19 -0.64 5.49
CA GLY A 178 11.17 0.17 6.71
C GLY A 178 9.79 0.45 7.31
N VAL A 179 8.71 -0.11 6.76
CA VAL A 179 7.35 0.07 7.30
C VAL A 179 7.13 -0.91 8.48
N PRO A 180 6.78 -0.46 9.69
CA PRO A 180 6.61 -1.31 10.89
C PRO A 180 5.27 -2.10 10.87
N GLN A 181 4.97 -2.73 9.73
CA GLN A 181 3.69 -3.37 9.44
C GLN A 181 3.89 -4.58 8.53
N ARG A 182 3.27 -5.68 8.91
CA ARG A 182 3.10 -6.89 8.10
C ARG A 182 2.01 -6.66 7.06
N ARG A 183 2.30 -5.78 6.08
CA ARG A 183 1.43 -5.38 4.97
C ARG A 183 1.99 -5.91 3.67
N LYS A 184 1.20 -6.72 2.97
CA LYS A 184 1.53 -7.17 1.62
C LYS A 184 0.76 -6.34 0.60
N ARG A 185 1.40 -6.03 -0.52
CA ARG A 185 0.79 -5.35 -1.67
C ARG A 185 1.28 -5.94 -2.97
N VAL A 186 0.46 -5.81 -4.00
CA VAL A 186 0.85 -6.08 -5.38
C VAL A 186 1.21 -4.73 -5.98
N LEU A 187 2.44 -4.58 -6.43
CA LEU A 187 2.87 -3.44 -7.21
C LEU A 187 3.03 -3.87 -8.65
N ILE A 188 2.49 -3.07 -9.57
CA ILE A 188 2.66 -3.19 -11.01
C ILE A 188 3.37 -1.93 -11.44
N VAL A 189 4.64 -2.06 -11.81
CA VAL A 189 5.47 -0.98 -12.33
C VAL A 189 5.66 -1.25 -13.81
N GLY A 190 5.37 -0.27 -14.67
CA GLY A 190 5.62 -0.42 -16.09
C GLY A 190 6.32 0.78 -16.68
N ASN A 191 7.05 0.54 -17.78
CA ASN A 191 7.73 1.60 -18.53
C ASN A 191 7.66 1.35 -20.03
N ARG A 192 7.65 2.44 -20.80
CA ARG A 192 7.67 2.40 -22.27
C ARG A 192 8.98 2.95 -22.86
N ILE A 193 10.01 3.08 -22.02
CA ILE A 193 11.29 3.70 -22.38
C ILE A 193 12.43 2.67 -22.46
N GLY A 194 12.11 1.38 -22.34
CA GLY A 194 13.02 0.27 -22.65
C GLY A 194 13.88 -0.21 -21.47
N HIS A 195 13.52 0.16 -20.24
CA HIS A 195 14.20 -0.37 -19.06
C HIS A 195 13.66 -1.74 -18.68
N ASP A 196 14.60 -2.62 -18.32
CA ASP A 196 14.30 -3.92 -17.73
C ASP A 196 14.26 -3.75 -16.21
N PHE A 197 13.11 -3.28 -15.71
CA PHE A 197 12.96 -2.93 -14.31
C PHE A 197 13.04 -4.16 -13.41
N VAL A 198 13.56 -3.99 -12.20
CA VAL A 198 13.55 -4.97 -11.11
C VAL A 198 13.15 -4.20 -9.86
N PHE A 199 12.38 -4.81 -8.97
CA PHE A 199 12.01 -4.14 -7.72
C PHE A 199 13.22 -3.99 -6.81
N PRO A 200 13.31 -2.89 -6.03
CA PRO A 200 14.39 -2.72 -5.07
C PRO A 200 14.35 -3.83 -4.03
N ASP A 201 15.54 -4.29 -3.64
CA ASP A 201 15.71 -5.25 -2.57
C ASP A 201 15.18 -4.71 -1.23
N ALA A 202 14.92 -5.63 -0.30
CA ALA A 202 14.51 -5.23 1.04
C ALA A 202 15.65 -4.49 1.74
N VAL A 203 15.37 -3.30 2.26
CA VAL A 203 16.32 -2.47 3.04
C VAL A 203 16.37 -2.86 4.51
N THR A 204 15.36 -3.59 4.99
CA THR A 204 15.26 -4.07 6.37
C THR A 204 15.11 -5.59 6.43
N LEU A 205 15.74 -6.19 7.42
CA LEU A 205 15.69 -7.63 7.62
C LEU A 205 14.36 -8.06 8.23
N PHE A 206 13.79 -9.14 7.70
CA PHE A 206 12.61 -9.79 8.26
C PHE A 206 12.65 -11.30 8.04
N SER A 207 12.16 -12.07 9.02
CA SER A 207 12.34 -13.51 9.05
C SER A 207 11.27 -14.24 9.88
N GLY A 208 11.43 -15.57 9.95
CA GLY A 208 10.56 -16.47 10.68
C GLY A 208 9.27 -16.81 9.93
N ASN A 209 8.49 -17.73 10.50
CA ASN A 209 7.21 -18.14 9.94
C ASN A 209 6.33 -16.92 9.69
N ILE A 210 5.74 -16.85 8.49
CA ILE A 210 4.89 -15.75 8.01
C ILE A 210 5.52 -14.35 8.14
N PHE A 211 6.86 -14.29 8.20
CA PHE A 211 7.66 -13.07 8.35
C PHE A 211 7.29 -12.25 9.59
N ARG A 212 7.15 -12.94 10.72
CA ARG A 212 6.71 -12.36 11.99
C ARG A 212 7.77 -11.51 12.70
N LYS A 213 9.05 -11.80 12.48
CA LYS A 213 10.17 -11.03 13.05
C LYS A 213 10.65 -10.00 12.02
N GLY A 214 10.98 -8.79 12.47
CA GLY A 214 11.55 -7.75 11.64
C GLY A 214 12.19 -6.66 12.49
N GLU A 215 13.10 -5.89 11.89
CA GLU A 215 13.83 -4.80 12.57
C GLU A 215 12.91 -3.62 12.94
N VAL A 216 11.92 -3.35 12.10
CA VAL A 216 10.89 -2.33 12.35
C VAL A 216 9.68 -2.96 13.03
N THR A 217 9.36 -2.48 14.23
CA THR A 217 8.35 -3.03 15.13
C THR A 217 7.32 -1.98 15.50
N PHE A 218 6.26 -2.38 16.21
CA PHE A 218 5.32 -1.42 16.78
C PHE A 218 6.08 -0.37 17.62
N SER A 219 6.95 -0.82 18.52
CA SER A 219 7.74 0.04 19.42
C SER A 219 8.71 0.95 18.67
N THR A 220 9.33 0.49 17.58
CA THR A 220 10.23 1.36 16.80
C THR A 220 9.47 2.56 16.21
N ALA A 221 8.18 2.43 15.93
CA ALA A 221 7.36 3.54 15.42
C ALA A 221 6.74 4.42 16.52
N THR A 222 6.36 3.86 17.68
CA THR A 222 5.44 4.54 18.61
C THR A 222 6.00 4.81 20.00
N SER A 223 7.12 4.20 20.40
CA SER A 223 7.61 4.23 21.79
C SER A 223 8.11 5.59 22.31
N ASP A 224 8.16 6.61 21.46
CA ASP A 224 8.50 7.99 21.76
C ASP A 224 7.28 8.93 21.78
N LEU A 225 6.07 8.41 21.51
CA LEU A 225 4.84 9.18 21.67
C LEU A 225 4.62 9.54 23.15
N PRO A 226 4.12 10.75 23.44
CA PRO A 226 3.62 11.06 24.79
C PRO A 226 2.40 10.19 25.11
N PRO A 227 2.00 10.05 26.39
CA PRO A 227 0.74 9.37 26.72
C PRO A 227 -0.46 9.95 25.96
N ALA A 228 -1.33 9.08 25.46
CA ALA A 228 -2.52 9.50 24.72
C ALA A 228 -3.45 10.36 25.59
N THR A 229 -4.02 11.41 24.99
CA THR A 229 -4.98 12.27 25.69
C THR A 229 -6.40 11.72 25.62
N THR A 230 -7.22 12.06 26.62
CA THR A 230 -8.68 11.85 26.63
C THR A 230 -9.46 13.08 26.13
N GLU A 231 -8.77 14.14 25.69
CA GLU A 231 -9.37 15.34 25.12
C GLU A 231 -9.23 15.30 23.59
N ALA A 232 -10.34 15.06 22.88
CA ALA A 232 -10.32 14.97 21.41
C ALA A 232 -9.81 16.28 20.77
N GLY A 233 -8.87 16.15 19.84
CA GLY A 233 -8.30 17.28 19.09
C GLY A 233 -7.17 18.03 19.81
N LYS A 234 -6.85 17.70 21.07
CA LYS A 234 -5.74 18.33 21.80
C LYS A 234 -4.38 17.88 21.23
N PRO A 235 -3.56 18.82 20.74
CA PRO A 235 -2.18 18.52 20.36
C PRO A 235 -1.34 18.20 21.61
N LEU A 236 -0.40 17.28 21.48
CA LEU A 236 0.51 16.88 22.55
C LEU A 236 1.95 17.19 22.16
N ALA A 237 2.70 17.86 23.03
CA ALA A 237 4.13 18.08 22.79
C ALA A 237 4.90 16.75 22.87
N HIS A 238 5.96 16.62 22.07
CA HIS A 238 6.93 15.55 22.30
C HIS A 238 7.62 15.77 23.65
N ILE A 239 7.63 14.73 24.49
CA ILE A 239 8.20 14.79 25.85
C ILE A 239 9.60 14.16 25.97
N ALA A 240 10.09 13.54 24.90
CA ALA A 240 11.39 12.89 24.80
C ALA A 240 11.90 12.97 23.36
N PRO A 241 13.22 12.92 23.09
CA PRO A 241 13.77 12.86 21.74
C PRO A 241 13.39 11.55 21.01
N PRO A 242 13.48 11.50 19.66
CA PRO A 242 13.33 10.24 18.93
C PRO A 242 14.44 9.26 19.37
N LYS A 243 14.09 7.98 19.46
CA LYS A 243 14.96 6.89 19.94
C LYS A 243 15.62 6.10 18.80
N ASN A 244 15.17 6.31 17.56
CA ASN A 244 15.69 5.62 16.37
C ASN A 244 15.40 6.44 15.10
N GLU A 245 15.99 6.03 13.97
CA GLU A 245 15.88 6.72 12.68
C GLU A 245 14.44 6.82 12.15
N LEU A 246 13.61 5.79 12.36
CA LEU A 246 12.21 5.82 11.97
C LEU A 246 11.46 6.91 12.74
N GLN A 247 11.70 7.07 14.04
CA GLN A 247 11.07 8.13 14.83
C GLN A 247 11.58 9.51 14.42
N THR A 248 12.87 9.64 14.08
CA THR A 248 13.42 10.88 13.51
C THR A 248 12.71 11.25 12.21
N TYR A 249 12.51 10.29 11.30
CA TYR A 249 11.74 10.48 10.08
C TYR A 249 10.27 10.85 10.34
N LEU A 250 9.61 10.10 11.23
CA LEU A 250 8.19 10.30 11.53
C LEU A 250 7.95 11.68 12.16
N ARG A 251 8.83 12.14 13.05
CA ARG A 251 8.69 13.46 13.65
C ARG A 251 9.01 14.58 12.67
N GLY A 252 10.09 14.44 11.90
CA GLY A 252 10.64 15.56 11.15
C GLY A 252 10.82 16.78 12.07
N ASP A 253 10.29 17.93 11.66
CA ASP A 253 10.33 19.18 12.44
C ASP A 253 9.13 19.36 13.38
N ALA A 254 8.20 18.40 13.45
CA ALA A 254 7.00 18.51 14.26
C ALA A 254 7.34 18.59 15.75
N GLN A 255 6.86 19.64 16.42
CA GLN A 255 7.00 19.82 17.87
C GLN A 255 5.86 19.17 18.65
N THR A 256 4.73 18.96 17.97
CA THR A 256 3.51 18.41 18.56
C THR A 256 2.97 17.28 17.71
N VAL A 257 2.32 16.36 18.39
CA VAL A 257 1.58 15.25 17.84
C VAL A 257 0.09 15.57 17.89
N THR A 258 -0.58 15.46 16.76
CA THR A 258 -2.05 15.50 16.66
C THR A 258 -2.63 14.10 16.54
N ASP A 259 -3.93 13.94 16.76
CA ASP A 259 -4.66 12.68 16.60
C ASP A 259 -4.19 11.51 17.50
N HIS A 260 -3.42 11.82 18.54
CA HIS A 260 -3.03 10.89 19.59
C HIS A 260 -4.02 10.93 20.76
N PHE A 261 -5.28 10.67 20.42
CA PHE A 261 -6.42 10.67 21.34
C PHE A 261 -6.95 9.25 21.54
N SER A 262 -7.24 8.90 22.79
CA SER A 262 -7.88 7.64 23.16
C SER A 262 -9.14 7.92 24.00
N PRO A 263 -10.34 7.51 23.54
CA PRO A 263 -11.56 7.72 24.30
C PRO A 263 -11.58 6.81 25.54
N THR A 264 -12.24 7.27 26.61
CA THR A 264 -12.54 6.43 27.76
C THR A 264 -13.42 5.26 27.34
N LEU A 265 -12.94 4.04 27.61
CA LEU A 265 -13.66 2.82 27.30
C LEU A 265 -14.80 2.59 28.30
N SER A 266 -15.91 2.01 27.82
CA SER A 266 -16.94 1.47 28.72
C SER A 266 -16.37 0.36 29.61
N ALA A 267 -17.01 0.08 30.75
CA ALA A 267 -16.54 -0.94 31.69
C ALA A 267 -16.29 -2.30 31.02
N ILE A 268 -17.23 -2.76 30.18
CA ILE A 268 -17.09 -4.03 29.44
C ILE A 268 -15.97 -4.00 28.39
N GLN A 269 -15.74 -2.85 27.74
CA GLN A 269 -14.63 -2.73 26.78
C GLN A 269 -13.28 -2.74 27.49
N LEU A 270 -13.18 -2.06 28.63
CA LEU A 270 -11.97 -2.05 29.44
C LEU A 270 -11.65 -3.44 29.97
N GLU A 271 -12.65 -4.18 30.44
CA GLU A 271 -12.50 -5.56 30.90
C GLU A 271 -12.02 -6.49 29.77
N ARG A 272 -12.58 -6.35 28.56
CA ARG A 272 -12.11 -7.07 27.37
C ARG A 272 -10.66 -6.74 27.04
N VAL A 273 -10.28 -5.46 27.09
CA VAL A 273 -8.91 -5.02 26.78
C VAL A 273 -7.93 -5.59 27.81
N ARG A 274 -8.24 -5.48 29.11
CA ARG A 274 -7.43 -6.01 30.21
C ARG A 274 -7.28 -7.53 30.18
N GLY A 275 -8.33 -8.23 29.75
CA GLY A 275 -8.32 -9.70 29.64
C GLY A 275 -7.44 -10.26 28.52
N LEU A 276 -6.88 -9.42 27.65
CA LEU A 276 -6.00 -9.85 26.57
C LEU A 276 -4.53 -9.64 26.94
N ALA A 277 -3.73 -10.70 26.92
CA ALA A 277 -2.27 -10.62 26.88
C ALA A 277 -1.76 -10.30 25.46
N PRO A 278 -0.51 -9.82 25.28
CA PRO A 278 0.06 -9.59 23.95
C PRO A 278 -0.09 -10.81 23.03
N GLY A 279 -0.56 -10.57 21.80
CA GLY A 279 -0.84 -11.60 20.80
C GLY A 279 -2.22 -12.24 20.88
N GLN A 280 -2.89 -12.14 22.03
CA GLN A 280 -4.23 -12.69 22.22
C GLN A 280 -5.29 -11.86 21.46
N THR A 281 -6.39 -12.53 21.18
CA THR A 281 -7.53 -12.06 20.40
C THR A 281 -8.84 -12.31 21.13
N MET A 282 -9.95 -11.78 20.63
CA MET A 282 -11.30 -11.99 21.17
C MET A 282 -11.62 -13.45 21.54
N LYS A 283 -11.07 -14.44 20.82
CA LYS A 283 -11.30 -15.87 21.10
C LYS A 283 -10.69 -16.35 22.43
N ASP A 284 -9.67 -15.65 22.90
CA ASP A 284 -8.89 -16.00 24.08
C ASP A 284 -9.51 -15.41 25.36
N LEU A 285 -10.54 -14.56 25.21
CA LEU A 285 -11.32 -14.03 26.34
C LEU A 285 -12.32 -15.07 26.87
N PRO A 286 -12.64 -15.03 28.18
CA PRO A 286 -13.78 -15.75 28.74
C PRO A 286 -15.07 -15.52 27.94
N GLU A 287 -15.90 -16.55 27.78
CA GLU A 287 -17.08 -16.50 26.90
C GLU A 287 -18.04 -15.33 27.20
N HIS A 288 -18.20 -14.98 28.48
CA HIS A 288 -19.04 -13.85 28.91
C HIS A 288 -18.49 -12.48 28.46
N LEU A 289 -17.18 -12.36 28.20
CA LEU A 289 -16.56 -11.16 27.65
C LEU A 289 -16.51 -11.16 26.12
N GLN A 290 -16.76 -12.29 25.46
CA GLN A 290 -16.75 -12.35 24.02
C GLN A 290 -17.93 -11.58 23.43
N HIS A 291 -17.66 -10.71 22.44
CA HIS A 291 -18.69 -9.93 21.79
C HIS A 291 -19.71 -10.84 21.09
N GLU A 292 -21.00 -10.50 21.12
CA GLU A 292 -22.06 -11.34 20.56
C GLU A 292 -21.86 -11.61 19.06
N SER A 293 -21.42 -10.60 18.30
CA SER A 293 -21.09 -10.76 16.88
C SER A 293 -19.93 -11.74 16.61
N PHE A 294 -19.02 -11.93 17.58
CA PHE A 294 -17.98 -12.95 17.51
C PHE A 294 -18.59 -14.32 17.73
N ARG A 295 -19.37 -14.50 18.82
CA ARG A 295 -20.07 -15.75 19.14
C ARG A 295 -20.96 -16.22 17.97
N ARG A 296 -21.83 -15.35 17.44
CA ARG A 296 -22.72 -15.66 16.30
C ARG A 296 -21.96 -16.08 15.03
N ARG A 297 -20.76 -15.54 14.79
CA ARG A 297 -19.91 -15.92 13.63
C ARG A 297 -19.16 -17.22 13.87
N ALA A 298 -18.74 -17.48 15.10
CA ALA A 298 -18.14 -18.76 15.49
C ALA A 298 -19.15 -19.91 15.37
N PHE A 299 -20.38 -19.74 15.88
CA PHE A 299 -21.46 -20.75 15.80
C PHE A 299 -21.90 -21.07 14.36
N ARG A 300 -21.91 -20.07 13.46
CA ARG A 300 -22.28 -20.27 12.05
C ARG A 300 -21.39 -21.27 11.30
N ARG A 301 -20.14 -21.48 11.75
CA ARG A 301 -19.18 -22.43 11.16
C ARG A 301 -19.40 -23.90 11.59
N VAL A 302 -20.29 -24.13 12.57
CA VAL A 302 -20.53 -25.47 13.14
C VAL A 302 -21.82 -26.09 12.59
N MET A 303 -22.79 -25.27 12.16
CA MET A 303 -24.10 -25.72 11.68
C MET A 303 -24.13 -26.13 10.20
N ASP A 304 -23.14 -25.75 9.39
CA ASP A 304 -23.08 -26.02 7.94
C ASP A 304 -22.31 -27.31 7.57
N GLY A 305 -21.96 -28.16 8.55
CA GLY A 305 -21.49 -29.53 8.34
C GLY A 305 -20.16 -29.70 7.59
N THR A 306 -19.56 -28.59 7.17
CA THR A 306 -18.25 -28.56 6.51
C THR A 306 -17.53 -27.34 7.07
N PRO A 307 -16.40 -27.47 7.79
CA PRO A 307 -15.58 -26.32 8.12
C PRO A 307 -14.95 -25.83 6.81
N VAL A 308 -15.70 -25.06 6.01
CA VAL A 308 -15.13 -24.37 4.85
C VAL A 308 -14.26 -23.26 5.41
N GLU A 309 -12.95 -23.51 5.47
CA GLU A 309 -11.90 -22.51 5.71
C GLU A 309 -12.02 -21.27 4.78
N ARG A 310 -12.88 -21.34 3.75
CA ARG A 310 -13.02 -20.38 2.65
C ARG A 310 -14.05 -19.26 2.84
N ARG A 311 -14.70 -19.08 3.99
CA ARG A 311 -15.53 -17.89 4.24
C ARG A 311 -14.95 -16.99 5.33
N GLY A 312 -14.09 -16.08 4.89
CA GLY A 312 -13.58 -14.95 5.67
C GLY A 312 -12.61 -15.37 6.79
N GLY A 313 -11.51 -14.63 6.95
CA GLY A 313 -10.66 -14.79 8.13
C GLY A 313 -11.48 -14.77 9.42
N ALA A 314 -10.93 -15.35 10.50
CA ALA A 314 -11.54 -15.19 11.82
C ALA A 314 -11.93 -13.71 12.00
N PRO A 315 -13.11 -13.40 12.57
CA PRO A 315 -13.36 -12.03 12.99
C PRO A 315 -12.14 -11.57 13.77
N SER A 316 -11.40 -10.60 13.27
CA SER A 316 -10.58 -9.82 14.18
C SER A 316 -11.58 -9.04 15.01
N GLY A 317 -12.06 -9.68 16.09
CA GLY A 317 -12.42 -8.93 17.26
C GLY A 317 -11.16 -8.26 17.81
N LEU A 318 -11.25 -7.74 19.04
CA LEU A 318 -10.10 -7.16 19.72
C LEU A 318 -8.86 -8.06 19.61
N LYS A 319 -7.71 -7.47 19.32
CA LYS A 319 -6.39 -8.12 19.36
C LYS A 319 -5.36 -7.21 20.01
N ARG A 320 -4.63 -7.73 21.00
CA ARG A 320 -3.48 -7.03 21.59
C ARG A 320 -2.21 -7.31 20.80
N PHE A 321 -1.51 -6.24 20.44
CA PHE A 321 -0.26 -6.34 19.69
C PHE A 321 0.92 -6.71 20.60
N PHE A 322 1.98 -7.21 19.97
CA PHE A 322 3.32 -7.26 20.57
C PHE A 322 4.03 -5.94 20.30
N ALA A 323 4.84 -5.48 21.26
CA ALA A 323 5.60 -4.24 21.10
C ALA A 323 6.81 -4.44 20.18
N ASP A 324 7.40 -5.63 20.21
CA ASP A 324 8.63 -6.06 19.54
C ASP A 324 8.37 -6.83 18.23
N GLU A 325 7.13 -6.83 17.73
CA GLU A 325 6.81 -7.34 16.40
C GLU A 325 6.31 -6.20 15.50
N PRO A 326 6.49 -6.29 14.16
CA PRO A 326 5.80 -5.39 13.25
C PRO A 326 4.29 -5.57 13.40
N SER A 327 3.55 -4.46 13.31
CA SER A 327 2.10 -4.45 13.47
C SER A 327 1.39 -5.30 12.41
N LEU A 328 0.15 -5.72 12.68
CA LEU A 328 -0.72 -6.23 11.61
C LEU A 328 -1.12 -5.11 10.66
N THR A 329 -1.63 -5.49 9.48
CA THR A 329 -2.10 -4.51 8.48
C THR A 329 -3.10 -3.54 9.09
N ILE A 330 -2.82 -2.24 9.02
CA ILE A 330 -3.74 -1.19 9.46
C ILE A 330 -4.86 -1.06 8.42
N THR A 331 -6.10 -1.21 8.89
CA THR A 331 -7.34 -1.14 8.10
C THR A 331 -8.24 -0.02 8.64
N SER A 332 -9.36 0.25 7.96
CA SER A 332 -10.40 1.18 8.43
C SER A 332 -11.09 0.77 9.75
N ALA A 333 -10.79 -0.42 10.27
CA ALA A 333 -11.29 -0.90 11.56
C ALA A 333 -10.22 -0.89 12.67
N ALA A 334 -8.96 -0.55 12.37
CA ALA A 334 -7.83 -0.72 13.28
C ALA A 334 -8.03 -0.05 14.65
N THR A 335 -8.59 1.16 14.71
CA THR A 335 -8.87 1.89 15.96
C THR A 335 -10.01 1.30 16.80
N ARG A 336 -10.70 0.27 16.29
CA ARG A 336 -11.77 -0.47 16.98
C ARG A 336 -11.39 -1.92 17.29
N GLU A 337 -10.37 -2.45 16.62
CA GLU A 337 -9.98 -3.86 16.69
C GLU A 337 -8.62 -4.08 17.34
N PHE A 338 -7.71 -3.10 17.30
CA PHE A 338 -6.36 -3.28 17.81
C PHE A 338 -6.15 -2.58 19.14
N VAL A 339 -5.57 -3.34 20.08
CA VAL A 339 -5.24 -2.93 21.44
C VAL A 339 -3.75 -2.65 21.53
N HIS A 340 -3.41 -1.55 22.22
CA HIS A 340 -2.02 -1.16 22.47
C HIS A 340 -1.25 -2.29 23.17
N PRO A 341 0.05 -2.53 22.86
CA PRO A 341 0.78 -3.65 23.44
C PRO A 341 0.84 -3.66 24.97
N THR A 342 0.97 -2.50 25.59
CA THR A 342 1.21 -2.36 27.04
C THR A 342 0.17 -1.53 27.78
N GLU A 343 -0.71 -0.81 27.07
CA GLU A 343 -1.69 0.08 27.68
C GLU A 343 -3.10 -0.49 27.50
N ASP A 344 -3.98 -0.24 28.45
CA ASP A 344 -5.36 -0.74 28.41
C ASP A 344 -6.28 0.17 27.57
N ARG A 345 -5.87 0.38 26.32
CA ARG A 345 -6.60 1.17 25.33
C ARG A 345 -6.49 0.61 23.93
N LEU A 346 -7.39 1.05 23.06
CA LEU A 346 -7.28 0.82 21.63
C LEU A 346 -6.20 1.73 21.02
N LEU A 347 -5.75 1.38 19.82
CA LEU A 347 -4.83 2.23 19.07
C LEU A 347 -5.49 3.56 18.69
N THR A 348 -4.71 4.62 18.82
CA THR A 348 -5.05 5.97 18.36
C THR A 348 -4.89 6.10 16.85
N LEU A 349 -5.50 7.13 16.26
CA LEU A 349 -5.31 7.47 14.84
C LEU A 349 -3.85 7.76 14.53
N ARG A 350 -3.14 8.48 15.41
CA ARG A 350 -1.71 8.77 15.22
C ARG A 350 -0.83 7.53 15.23
N GLU A 351 -1.07 6.57 16.12
CA GLU A 351 -0.31 5.31 16.10
C GLU A 351 -0.55 4.57 14.79
N CYS A 352 -1.80 4.52 14.31
CA CYS A 352 -2.11 3.94 13.00
C CYS A 352 -1.39 4.68 11.85
N ALA A 353 -1.33 6.02 11.90
CA ALA A 353 -0.64 6.84 10.91
C ALA A 353 0.87 6.58 10.90
N ARG A 354 1.51 6.54 12.08
CA ARG A 354 2.94 6.20 12.21
C ARG A 354 3.25 4.78 11.76
N LEU A 355 2.38 3.82 12.04
CA LEU A 355 2.51 2.44 11.56
C LEU A 355 2.34 2.30 10.03
N GLN A 356 1.67 3.28 9.41
CA GLN A 356 1.62 3.47 7.95
C GLN A 356 2.72 4.41 7.45
N THR A 357 3.65 4.84 8.30
CA THR A 357 4.78 5.74 8.00
C THR A 357 4.41 7.15 7.56
N PHE A 358 3.25 7.66 7.99
CA PHE A 358 2.94 9.08 7.86
C PHE A 358 3.67 9.91 8.94
N PRO A 359 4.29 11.04 8.56
CA PRO A 359 4.88 11.97 9.52
C PRO A 359 3.86 12.57 10.50
N ASP A 360 4.34 13.03 11.65
CA ASP A 360 3.54 13.63 12.72
C ASP A 360 2.90 14.96 12.28
N ALA A 361 3.56 15.70 11.41
CA ALA A 361 3.02 16.91 10.80
C ALA A 361 1.90 16.64 9.77
N PHE A 362 1.71 15.37 9.34
CA PHE A 362 0.68 15.04 8.35
C PHE A 362 -0.72 15.19 8.96
N VAL A 363 -1.58 15.94 8.27
CA VAL A 363 -2.93 16.30 8.74
C VAL A 363 -3.98 15.49 7.99
N PHE A 364 -4.89 14.84 8.72
CA PHE A 364 -6.04 14.17 8.14
C PHE A 364 -7.32 14.97 8.43
N ALA A 365 -8.14 15.21 7.41
CA ALA A 365 -9.44 15.87 7.47
C ALA A 365 -10.59 14.86 7.55
N GLY A 366 -11.78 15.33 7.93
CA GLY A 366 -12.98 14.52 8.07
C GLY A 366 -13.17 13.86 9.44
N SER A 367 -14.19 13.02 9.53
CA SER A 367 -14.54 12.30 10.76
C SER A 367 -13.45 11.30 11.19
N ALA A 368 -13.45 10.84 12.45
CA ALA A 368 -12.51 9.80 12.89
C ALA A 368 -12.60 8.52 12.05
N ALA A 369 -13.80 8.16 11.57
CA ALA A 369 -14.02 7.01 10.69
C ALA A 369 -13.42 7.23 9.29
N SER A 370 -13.59 8.42 8.73
CA SER A 370 -12.98 8.81 7.46
C SER A 370 -11.45 8.81 7.55
N ARG A 371 -10.89 9.39 8.61
CA ARG A 371 -9.43 9.46 8.81
C ARG A 371 -8.79 8.10 8.95
N ILE A 372 -9.39 7.14 9.68
CA ILE A 372 -8.83 5.78 9.74
C ILE A 372 -8.97 5.03 8.41
N GLN A 373 -10.02 5.32 7.63
CA GLN A 373 -10.15 4.77 6.28
C GLN A 373 -9.04 5.30 5.36
N GLN A 374 -8.78 6.61 5.38
CA GLN A 374 -7.68 7.23 4.64
C GLN A 374 -6.32 6.60 5.01
N ILE A 375 -6.03 6.48 6.32
CA ILE A 375 -4.80 5.86 6.82
C ILE A 375 -4.71 4.40 6.37
N GLY A 376 -5.77 3.60 6.51
CA GLY A 376 -5.78 2.18 6.16
C GLY A 376 -5.65 1.90 4.66
N ASN A 377 -6.26 2.75 3.83
CA ASN A 377 -6.25 2.64 2.37
C ASN A 377 -4.92 3.08 1.76
N ALA A 378 -4.18 3.98 2.41
CA ALA A 378 -2.95 4.54 1.87
C ALA A 378 -1.86 3.48 1.56
N ILE A 379 -1.10 3.77 0.51
CA ILE A 379 0.25 3.21 0.32
C ILE A 379 1.16 3.88 1.36
N PRO A 380 1.92 3.12 2.17
CA PRO A 380 2.86 3.71 3.13
C PRO A 380 3.87 4.64 2.45
N PRO A 381 4.09 5.87 2.94
CA PRO A 381 5.06 6.80 2.35
C PRO A 381 6.47 6.20 2.16
N LEU A 382 6.99 5.44 3.13
CA LEU A 382 8.33 4.82 2.97
C LEU A 382 8.38 3.75 1.86
N LEU A 383 7.31 2.98 1.66
CA LEU A 383 7.22 2.03 0.55
C LEU A 383 7.20 2.77 -0.79
N ALA A 384 6.37 3.80 -0.91
CA ALA A 384 6.29 4.61 -2.13
C ALA A 384 7.61 5.32 -2.43
N ARG A 385 8.27 5.87 -1.40
CA ARG A 385 9.59 6.49 -1.50
C ARG A 385 10.65 5.53 -2.01
N ALA A 386 10.73 4.32 -1.46
CA ALA A 386 11.73 3.33 -1.88
C ALA A 386 11.60 2.97 -3.38
N VAL A 387 10.36 2.81 -3.87
CA VAL A 387 10.10 2.57 -5.31
C VAL A 387 10.49 3.79 -6.15
N ALA A 388 10.11 5.00 -5.70
CA ALA A 388 10.40 6.24 -6.41
C ALA A 388 11.91 6.52 -6.51
N GLU A 389 12.65 6.37 -5.40
CA GLU A 389 14.11 6.52 -5.36
C GLU A 389 14.79 5.50 -6.27
N HIS A 390 14.35 4.24 -6.26
CA HIS A 390 14.92 3.21 -7.12
C HIS A 390 14.73 3.51 -8.61
N ILE A 391 13.53 3.91 -9.03
CA ILE A 391 13.27 4.34 -10.42
C ILE A 391 14.18 5.51 -10.80
N ALA A 392 14.24 6.54 -9.97
CA ALA A 392 15.00 7.75 -10.28
C ALA A 392 16.52 7.54 -10.31
N GLN A 393 17.06 6.66 -9.45
CA GLN A 393 18.52 6.47 -9.30
C GLN A 393 19.08 5.42 -10.27
N GLU A 394 18.39 4.29 -10.44
CA GLU A 394 18.93 3.15 -11.19
C GLU A 394 18.53 3.15 -12.67
N TYR A 395 17.44 3.84 -13.02
CA TYR A 395 16.87 3.80 -14.36
C TYR A 395 16.77 5.19 -14.98
N GLY A 396 16.16 6.14 -14.29
CA GLY A 396 15.91 7.48 -14.80
C GLY A 396 14.73 7.55 -15.78
N PHE A 397 14.76 8.56 -16.65
CA PHE A 397 13.59 8.96 -17.46
C PHE A 397 13.94 9.20 -18.93
N ASP A 398 15.09 8.73 -19.38
CA ASP A 398 15.52 8.89 -20.77
C ASP A 398 15.26 7.59 -21.55
N LEU A 399 15.01 7.73 -22.86
CA LEU A 399 14.82 6.57 -23.74
C LEU A 399 16.10 5.73 -23.80
N ARG A 400 15.98 4.43 -23.60
CA ARG A 400 17.11 3.51 -23.74
C ARG A 400 17.41 3.24 -25.22
N TYR A 401 18.63 3.52 -25.65
CA TYR A 401 19.09 3.44 -27.05
C TYR A 401 18.90 2.05 -27.72
N ASN A 402 18.77 0.98 -26.93
CA ASN A 402 18.54 -0.40 -27.39
C ASN A 402 17.25 -1.01 -26.82
N ALA A 403 16.20 -0.20 -26.63
CA ALA A 403 14.91 -0.71 -26.19
C ALA A 403 14.37 -1.78 -27.16
N SER A 404 13.90 -2.92 -26.61
CA SER A 404 13.09 -3.84 -27.39
C SER A 404 11.86 -3.09 -27.91
N PRO A 405 11.48 -3.21 -29.20
CA PRO A 405 10.28 -2.59 -29.72
C PRO A 405 9.00 -3.24 -29.14
N ARG A 406 9.11 -4.42 -28.51
CA ARG A 406 7.97 -5.12 -27.89
C ARG A 406 8.02 -5.04 -26.37
N PRO A 407 6.88 -4.75 -25.72
CA PRO A 407 6.68 -4.89 -24.28
C PRO A 407 7.08 -6.26 -23.73
N THR A 408 7.52 -6.29 -22.48
CA THR A 408 7.91 -7.51 -21.76
C THR A 408 7.14 -7.63 -20.45
N LEU A 409 6.94 -8.85 -19.96
CA LEU A 409 6.30 -9.11 -18.67
C LEU A 409 7.26 -9.87 -17.74
N ARG A 410 7.46 -9.34 -16.53
CA ARG A 410 8.08 -10.05 -15.40
C ARG A 410 7.13 -10.08 -14.22
N PHE A 411 7.11 -11.18 -13.49
CA PHE A 411 6.31 -11.27 -12.28
C PHE A 411 6.95 -12.10 -11.16
N ARG A 412 6.61 -11.76 -9.92
CA ARG A 412 6.95 -12.53 -8.71
C ARG A 412 5.75 -12.54 -7.75
N LEU A 413 5.04 -13.66 -7.69
CA LEU A 413 3.77 -13.77 -6.95
C LEU A 413 3.94 -14.10 -5.46
N THR A 414 5.11 -14.58 -5.05
CA THR A 414 5.42 -14.94 -3.66
C THR A 414 6.94 -14.95 -3.42
N ARG A 415 7.35 -14.65 -2.17
CA ARG A 415 8.73 -14.84 -1.69
C ARG A 415 8.92 -16.15 -0.91
N SER A 416 7.84 -16.89 -0.70
CA SER A 416 7.85 -18.19 -0.01
C SER A 416 8.23 -19.29 -0.99
N GLU A 417 8.98 -20.30 -0.51
CA GLU A 417 9.27 -21.52 -1.25
C GLU A 417 7.98 -22.29 -1.61
N GLY A 418 6.98 -22.24 -0.73
CA GLY A 418 5.64 -22.79 -1.00
C GLY A 418 4.74 -21.81 -1.73
N MET A 419 4.01 -22.31 -2.73
CA MET A 419 2.97 -21.59 -3.47
C MET A 419 1.58 -22.19 -3.21
N SER A 420 0.56 -21.34 -3.05
CA SER A 420 -0.82 -21.84 -2.88
C SER A 420 -1.40 -22.29 -4.22
N PRO A 421 -2.39 -23.21 -4.25
CA PRO A 421 -3.04 -23.61 -5.50
C PRO A 421 -3.69 -22.45 -6.26
N ALA A 422 -4.08 -21.38 -5.56
CA ALA A 422 -4.62 -20.18 -6.21
C ALA A 422 -3.53 -19.39 -6.93
N LEU A 423 -2.38 -19.19 -6.28
CA LEU A 423 -1.24 -18.50 -6.90
C LEU A 423 -0.61 -19.32 -8.03
N ALA A 424 -0.59 -20.65 -7.92
CA ALA A 424 -0.09 -21.53 -8.98
C ALA A 424 -0.92 -21.42 -10.26
N ARG A 425 -2.26 -21.26 -10.14
CA ARG A 425 -3.10 -20.96 -11.30
C ARG A 425 -2.78 -19.60 -11.91
N THR A 426 -2.60 -18.58 -11.06
CA THR A 426 -2.20 -17.25 -11.52
C THR A 426 -0.86 -17.26 -12.25
N GLU A 427 0.12 -18.01 -11.72
CA GLU A 427 1.42 -18.21 -12.38
C GLU A 427 1.23 -18.85 -13.76
N SER A 428 0.46 -19.94 -13.88
CA SER A 428 0.17 -20.58 -15.17
C SER A 428 -0.38 -19.59 -16.18
N VAL A 429 -1.41 -18.83 -15.80
CA VAL A 429 -2.09 -17.89 -16.71
C VAL A 429 -1.16 -16.75 -17.15
N LEU A 430 -0.29 -16.25 -16.27
CA LEU A 430 0.68 -15.21 -16.63
C LEU A 430 1.84 -15.76 -17.47
N THR A 431 2.27 -17.00 -17.23
CA THR A 431 3.28 -17.69 -18.06
C THR A 431 2.75 -17.92 -19.47
N GLU A 432 1.51 -18.40 -19.63
CA GLU A 432 0.85 -18.54 -20.93
C GLU A 432 0.82 -17.21 -21.70
N LEU A 433 0.59 -16.09 -20.99
CA LEU A 433 0.64 -14.76 -21.60
C LEU A 433 2.04 -14.42 -22.12
N VAL A 434 3.10 -14.73 -21.37
CA VAL A 434 4.49 -14.54 -21.82
C VAL A 434 4.79 -15.42 -23.04
N GLU A 435 4.49 -16.71 -22.97
CA GLU A 435 4.74 -17.68 -24.05
C GLU A 435 3.99 -17.29 -25.33
N SER A 436 2.74 -16.84 -25.23
CA SER A 436 1.97 -16.40 -26.40
C SER A 436 2.60 -15.20 -27.12
N GLN A 437 3.28 -14.30 -26.38
CA GLN A 437 4.02 -13.20 -26.99
C GLN A 437 5.33 -13.68 -27.65
N GLU A 438 5.97 -14.72 -27.11
CA GLU A 438 7.15 -15.38 -27.68
C GLU A 438 6.83 -16.20 -28.93
N GLU A 439 5.71 -16.91 -28.98
CA GLU A 439 5.28 -17.64 -30.19
C GLU A 439 4.94 -16.68 -31.34
N GLN A 440 4.36 -15.52 -31.02
CA GLN A 440 4.21 -14.39 -31.96
C GLN A 440 5.56 -13.75 -32.35
N LEU A 441 6.71 -14.12 -31.78
CA LEU A 441 8.03 -13.76 -32.32
C LEU A 441 8.47 -14.78 -33.39
N VAL A 442 8.38 -16.08 -33.07
CA VAL A 442 8.83 -17.17 -33.97
C VAL A 442 8.04 -17.22 -35.28
N LEU A 443 6.74 -16.89 -35.26
CA LEU A 443 5.90 -16.88 -36.46
C LEU A 443 6.20 -15.73 -37.43
N PHE A 444 6.76 -14.60 -36.95
CA PHE A 444 7.10 -13.45 -37.79
C PHE A 444 8.55 -13.48 -38.31
N GLU A 445 9.43 -14.25 -37.66
CA GLU A 445 10.82 -14.46 -38.11
C GLU A 445 10.98 -15.57 -39.15
N LYS A 446 9.93 -16.37 -39.42
CA LYS A 446 9.95 -17.30 -40.57
C LYS A 446 9.81 -16.50 -41.87
N PRO A 447 10.82 -16.54 -42.77
CA PRO A 447 10.67 -15.92 -44.08
C PRO A 447 9.49 -16.58 -44.81
N LYS A 448 8.62 -15.77 -45.40
CA LYS A 448 7.67 -16.26 -46.39
C LYS A 448 8.50 -16.79 -47.57
N ASN A 449 8.61 -18.10 -47.68
CA ASN A 449 9.18 -18.76 -48.86
C ASN A 449 8.34 -18.46 -50.10
#